data_AF-A0A0Q7BUV9-F1
#
_entry.id   AF-A0A0Q7BUV9-F1
#
_cell.length_a   1.000
_cell.length_b   1.000
_cell.length_c   1.000
_cell.angle_alpha   90.00
_cell.angle_beta   90.00
_cell.angle_gamma   90.00
#
_symmetry.space_group_name_H-M   'P 1'
#
loop_
_entity.id
_entity.type
_entity.pdbx_description
1 polymer ?
#
loop_
_entity_poly.entity_id
_entity_poly.type
_entity_poly.pdbx_seq_one_letter_code
_entity_poly.pdbx_strand_id
1 'polypeptide(L)'
;MRAAGPTQGAVPDPLPPPEPVAEAPAPGRNRRRLLLAALAVVGVAVLVVEGIALARTIGSQESARRDVATPLQAPADLPVEGSLVLSRIRADGTVEVTQWIRSTEDITELSVAAPDVGVGADGVSVTGARLVAADGTSLADDLTVTAEPRVVGLESPTTMVRATYVLRGAAEQSGTVRGRVLARAVALDLSFPAQAGPTVVVVAAAGDGVVRNLACANAQSSVALLRPCGTPDGTRWRVRLPPAGRGDVVAAQVDVS
;
A
#
# COMPACT_ATOMS: atom_id res chain seq x y z
N MET A 1 27.77 43.95 -5.76
CA MET A 1 27.77 43.27 -7.07
C MET A 1 29.23 43.07 -7.49
N ARG A 2 29.76 41.85 -7.34
CA ARG A 2 31.09 41.46 -7.85
C ARG A 2 30.87 40.44 -8.95
N ALA A 3 31.28 40.78 -10.17
CA ALA A 3 31.23 39.91 -11.33
C ALA A 3 32.32 38.84 -11.24
N ALA A 4 31.95 37.57 -11.33
CA ALA A 4 32.87 36.44 -11.49
C ALA A 4 33.01 36.13 -12.99
N GLY A 5 34.26 36.06 -13.44
CA GLY A 5 34.65 35.97 -14.85
C GLY A 5 34.47 34.59 -15.51
N PRO A 6 34.67 34.51 -16.83
CA PRO A 6 34.43 33.32 -17.64
C PRO A 6 35.51 32.24 -17.44
N THR A 7 35.08 31.00 -17.25
CA THR A 7 35.91 29.81 -17.16
C THR A 7 36.41 29.41 -18.56
N GLN A 8 37.73 29.47 -18.78
CA GLN A 8 38.39 28.98 -19.99
C GLN A 8 38.22 27.45 -20.09
N GLY A 9 37.62 26.98 -21.18
CA GLY A 9 37.52 25.56 -21.52
C GLY A 9 38.87 24.99 -21.97
N ALA A 10 39.26 23.86 -21.39
CA ALA A 10 40.44 23.11 -21.79
C ALA A 10 40.21 22.41 -23.14
N VAL A 11 41.14 22.63 -24.07
CA VAL A 11 41.18 21.96 -25.37
C VAL A 11 41.74 20.55 -25.18
N PRO A 12 41.02 19.48 -25.57
CA PRO A 12 41.53 18.12 -25.47
C PRO A 12 42.64 17.84 -26.49
N ASP A 13 43.69 17.14 -26.04
CA ASP A 13 44.86 16.75 -26.83
C ASP A 13 44.49 15.82 -28.01
N PRO A 14 45.19 15.91 -29.15
CA PRO A 14 44.95 15.07 -30.31
C PRO A 14 45.38 13.62 -30.04
N LEU A 15 44.48 12.68 -30.34
CA LEU A 15 44.71 11.24 -30.21
C LEU A 15 45.81 10.75 -31.17
N PRO A 16 46.64 9.79 -30.74
CA PRO A 16 47.68 9.20 -31.58
C PRO A 16 47.09 8.40 -32.76
N PRO A 17 47.84 8.30 -33.87
CA PRO A 17 47.38 7.61 -35.07
C PRO A 17 47.17 6.10 -34.82
N PRO A 18 46.13 5.49 -35.42
CA PRO A 18 45.83 4.08 -35.22
C PRO A 18 46.89 3.17 -35.83
N GLU A 19 47.28 2.13 -35.09
CA GLU A 19 48.16 1.06 -35.57
C GLU A 19 47.51 0.26 -36.72
N PRO A 20 48.32 -0.23 -37.68
CA PRO A 20 47.83 -1.05 -38.78
C PRO A 20 47.30 -2.40 -38.25
N VAL A 21 46.00 -2.62 -38.46
CA VAL A 21 45.29 -3.85 -38.09
C VAL A 21 45.74 -4.98 -39.00
N ALA A 22 46.28 -6.04 -38.40
CA ALA A 22 46.66 -7.27 -39.11
C ALA A 22 45.44 -7.93 -39.76
N GLU A 23 45.57 -8.24 -41.06
CA GLU A 23 44.54 -8.80 -41.90
C GLU A 23 44.21 -10.24 -41.47
N ALA A 24 42.95 -10.50 -41.13
CA ALA A 24 42.49 -11.78 -40.60
C ALA A 24 42.45 -12.87 -41.70
N PRO A 25 42.86 -14.11 -41.40
CA PRO A 25 42.87 -15.21 -42.35
C PRO A 25 41.47 -15.57 -42.86
N ALA A 26 41.36 -15.81 -44.17
CA ALA A 26 40.10 -16.12 -44.84
C ALA A 26 39.42 -17.38 -44.25
N PRO A 27 38.12 -17.34 -43.92
CA PRO A 27 37.42 -18.46 -43.30
C PRO A 27 37.16 -19.61 -44.28
N GLY A 28 37.64 -20.80 -43.93
CA GLY A 28 37.41 -22.04 -44.67
C GLY A 28 35.92 -22.38 -44.81
N ARG A 29 35.52 -22.73 -46.05
CA ARG A 29 34.13 -22.99 -46.51
C ARG A 29 33.32 -23.96 -45.64
N ASN A 30 33.97 -24.83 -44.86
CA ASN A 30 33.29 -25.82 -44.01
C ASN A 30 32.71 -25.22 -42.72
N ARG A 31 33.23 -24.07 -42.24
CA ARG A 31 32.70 -23.39 -41.04
C ARG A 31 31.34 -22.74 -41.27
N ARG A 32 31.05 -22.31 -42.50
CA ARG A 32 29.76 -21.65 -42.85
C ARG A 32 28.57 -22.59 -42.72
N ARG A 33 28.70 -23.86 -43.13
CA ARG A 33 27.60 -24.84 -42.99
C ARG A 33 27.33 -25.20 -41.53
N LEU A 34 28.37 -25.27 -40.72
CA LEU A 34 28.25 -25.58 -39.29
C LEU A 34 27.65 -24.41 -38.49
N LEU A 35 28.01 -23.17 -38.85
CA LEU A 35 27.40 -21.95 -38.27
C LEU A 35 25.91 -21.82 -38.59
N LEU A 36 25.49 -22.13 -39.83
CA LEU A 36 24.07 -22.09 -40.22
C LEU A 36 23.25 -23.16 -39.47
N ALA A 37 23.79 -24.36 -39.29
CA ALA A 37 23.14 -25.40 -38.49
C ALA A 37 23.03 -25.01 -37.02
N ALA A 38 24.08 -24.43 -36.43
CA ALA A 38 24.05 -23.95 -35.04
C ALA A 38 23.02 -22.83 -34.83
N LEU A 39 22.92 -21.87 -35.76
CA LEU A 39 21.92 -20.80 -35.72
C LEU A 39 20.49 -21.33 -35.80
N ALA A 40 20.23 -22.34 -36.63
CA ALA A 40 18.91 -22.96 -36.74
C ALA A 40 18.50 -23.66 -35.42
N VAL A 41 19.43 -24.39 -34.79
CA VAL A 41 19.18 -25.05 -33.50
C VAL A 41 18.91 -24.04 -32.39
N VAL A 42 19.68 -22.94 -32.34
CA VAL A 42 19.46 -21.86 -31.36
C VAL A 42 18.11 -21.18 -31.59
N GLY A 43 17.73 -20.90 -32.84
CA GLY A 43 16.42 -20.31 -33.16
C GLY A 43 15.25 -21.19 -32.72
N VAL A 44 15.34 -22.51 -32.96
CA VAL A 44 14.31 -23.46 -32.51
C VAL A 44 14.26 -23.54 -30.98
N ALA A 45 15.41 -23.54 -30.31
CA ALA A 45 15.47 -23.56 -28.84
C ALA A 45 14.82 -22.31 -28.23
N VAL A 46 15.06 -21.13 -28.79
CA VAL A 46 14.43 -19.88 -28.33
C VAL A 46 12.90 -19.93 -28.51
N LEU A 47 12.41 -20.37 -29.67
CA LEU A 47 10.97 -20.50 -29.93
C LEU A 47 10.29 -21.51 -28.99
N VAL A 48 10.96 -22.61 -28.65
CA VAL A 48 10.44 -23.59 -27.68
C VAL A 48 10.40 -23.01 -26.27
N VAL A 49 11.43 -22.24 -25.86
CA VAL A 49 11.46 -21.59 -24.55
C VAL A 49 10.38 -20.52 -24.43
N GLU A 50 10.19 -19.68 -25.45
CA GLU A 50 9.12 -18.69 -25.49
C GLU A 50 7.73 -19.34 -25.53
N GLY A 51 7.56 -20.41 -26.31
CA GLY A 51 6.32 -21.19 -26.35
C GLY A 51 5.97 -21.81 -25.01
N ILE A 52 6.95 -22.35 -24.29
CA ILE A 52 6.76 -22.89 -22.92
C ILE A 52 6.46 -21.75 -21.92
N ALA A 53 7.09 -20.59 -22.07
CA ALA A 53 6.80 -19.43 -21.22
C ALA A 53 5.36 -18.93 -21.42
N LEU A 54 4.88 -18.82 -22.66
CA LEU A 54 3.49 -18.47 -22.98
C LEU A 54 2.49 -19.57 -22.55
N ALA A 55 2.83 -20.85 -22.74
CA ALA A 55 1.93 -21.93 -22.31
C ALA A 55 1.78 -21.97 -20.77
N ARG A 56 2.83 -21.60 -20.03
CA ARG A 56 2.77 -21.52 -18.55
C ARG A 56 1.96 -20.33 -18.04
N THR A 57 1.88 -19.23 -18.78
CA THR A 57 1.02 -18.09 -18.39
C THR A 57 -0.46 -18.34 -18.68
N ILE A 58 -0.77 -19.15 -19.71
CA ILE A 58 -2.17 -19.49 -20.05
C ILE A 58 -2.70 -20.64 -19.18
N GLY A 59 -1.88 -21.67 -18.91
CA GLY A 59 -2.30 -22.84 -18.12
C GLY A 59 -2.47 -22.62 -16.61
N SER A 60 -2.12 -21.44 -16.10
CA SER A 60 -2.26 -21.09 -14.67
C SER A 60 -3.55 -20.33 -14.32
N GLN A 61 -4.43 -20.06 -15.30
CA GLN A 61 -5.71 -19.37 -15.07
C GLN A 61 -6.92 -20.30 -14.86
N GLU A 62 -6.80 -21.61 -15.09
CA GLU A 62 -7.98 -22.50 -15.22
C GLU A 62 -8.24 -23.42 -14.02
N SER A 63 -7.73 -23.03 -12.85
CA SER A 63 -8.19 -23.57 -11.57
C SER A 63 -8.68 -22.43 -10.69
N ALA A 64 -9.60 -21.62 -11.24
CA ALA A 64 -10.55 -20.86 -10.44
C ALA A 64 -11.45 -21.85 -9.69
N ARG A 65 -10.88 -22.48 -8.65
CA ARG A 65 -11.64 -23.14 -7.61
C ARG A 65 -12.67 -22.09 -7.19
N ARG A 66 -13.96 -22.40 -7.34
CA ARG A 66 -15.01 -21.64 -6.65
C ARG A 66 -14.73 -21.84 -5.18
N ASP A 67 -13.87 -21.00 -4.61
CA ASP A 67 -13.73 -20.87 -3.19
C ASP A 67 -15.10 -20.45 -2.71
N VAL A 68 -15.77 -21.39 -2.03
CA VAL A 68 -17.05 -21.12 -1.39
C VAL A 68 -16.77 -20.00 -0.40
N ALA A 69 -17.32 -18.81 -0.67
CA ALA A 69 -17.18 -17.66 0.19
C ALA A 69 -17.59 -18.08 1.61
N THR A 70 -16.65 -17.94 2.54
CA THR A 70 -16.93 -18.22 3.95
C THR A 70 -17.48 -16.94 4.57
N PRO A 71 -18.68 -16.98 5.19
CA PRO A 71 -19.26 -15.81 5.82
C PRO A 71 -18.28 -15.14 6.79
N LEU A 72 -18.24 -13.82 6.76
CA LEU A 72 -17.38 -13.05 7.64
C LEU A 72 -17.89 -13.14 9.08
N GLN A 73 -17.02 -13.56 9.99
CA GLN A 73 -17.28 -13.47 11.42
C GLN A 73 -16.82 -12.11 11.94
N ALA A 74 -17.78 -11.26 12.31
CA ALA A 74 -17.49 -9.95 12.89
C ALA A 74 -16.80 -10.07 14.26
N PRO A 75 -15.83 -9.21 14.58
CA PRO A 75 -15.28 -9.11 15.93
C PRO A 75 -16.34 -8.69 16.94
N ALA A 76 -16.24 -9.18 18.18
CA ALA A 76 -17.17 -8.85 19.26
C ALA A 76 -17.20 -7.35 19.59
N ASP A 77 -16.08 -6.65 19.37
CA ASP A 77 -15.95 -5.21 19.61
C ASP A 77 -16.61 -4.34 18.52
N LEU A 78 -17.04 -4.93 17.39
CA LEU A 78 -17.70 -4.19 16.31
C LEU A 78 -19.07 -3.69 16.79
N PRO A 79 -19.33 -2.37 16.80
CA PRO A 79 -20.65 -1.84 17.14
C PRO A 79 -21.79 -2.49 16.33
N VAL A 80 -23.00 -2.50 16.89
CA VAL A 80 -24.20 -2.96 16.16
C VAL A 80 -24.44 -2.17 14.87
N GLU A 81 -23.99 -0.92 14.84
CA GLU A 81 -23.93 -0.02 13.71
C GLU A 81 -22.72 0.89 13.93
N GLY A 82 -21.90 1.11 12.91
CA GLY A 82 -20.67 1.89 13.02
C GLY A 82 -19.46 1.18 12.41
N SER A 83 -18.27 1.49 12.93
CA SER A 83 -17.03 0.88 12.45
C SER A 83 -16.08 0.47 13.57
N LEU A 84 -15.23 -0.51 13.26
CA LEU A 84 -14.12 -0.95 14.09
C LEU A 84 -12.85 -0.95 13.24
N VAL A 85 -11.86 -0.16 13.64
CA VAL A 85 -10.53 -0.11 13.03
C VAL A 85 -9.56 -0.83 13.97
N LEU A 86 -8.86 -1.83 13.45
CA LEU A 86 -7.77 -2.53 14.12
C LEU A 86 -6.47 -2.21 13.39
N SER A 87 -5.60 -1.42 13.99
CA SER A 87 -4.36 -0.94 13.38
C SER A 87 -3.15 -1.50 14.11
N ARG A 88 -2.19 -2.01 13.36
CA ARG A 88 -0.91 -2.51 13.87
C ARG A 88 0.25 -1.77 13.21
N ILE A 89 1.00 -1.03 14.02
CA ILE A 89 2.14 -0.22 13.56
C ILE A 89 3.41 -1.07 13.62
N ARG A 90 4.11 -1.17 12.49
CA ARG A 90 5.35 -1.96 12.35
C ARG A 90 6.59 -1.09 12.55
N ALA A 91 7.73 -1.75 12.79
CA ALA A 91 9.02 -1.09 13.00
C ALA A 91 9.51 -0.30 11.77
N ASP A 92 9.08 -0.69 10.56
CA ASP A 92 9.40 -0.02 9.30
C ASP A 92 8.54 1.23 9.03
N GLY A 93 7.59 1.56 9.93
CA GLY A 93 6.68 2.70 9.77
C GLY A 93 5.44 2.39 8.92
N THR A 94 5.24 1.15 8.48
CA THR A 94 3.98 0.76 7.86
C THR A 94 2.89 0.50 8.91
N VAL A 95 1.64 0.70 8.52
CA VAL A 95 0.48 0.42 9.38
C VAL A 95 -0.40 -0.62 8.69
N GLU A 96 -0.47 -1.82 9.26
CA GLU A 96 -1.42 -2.85 8.84
C GLU A 96 -2.78 -2.55 9.45
N VAL A 97 -3.83 -2.52 8.63
CA VAL A 97 -5.17 -2.16 9.10
C VAL A 97 -6.18 -3.20 8.68
N THR A 98 -7.05 -3.57 9.63
CA THR A 98 -8.31 -4.26 9.36
C THR A 98 -9.44 -3.38 9.85
N GLN A 99 -10.28 -2.90 8.93
CA GLN A 99 -11.40 -2.04 9.21
C GLN A 99 -12.70 -2.76 8.89
N TRP A 100 -13.59 -2.82 9.87
CA TRP A 100 -14.91 -3.40 9.75
C TRP A 100 -15.94 -2.27 9.80
N ILE A 101 -16.96 -2.39 8.97
CA ILE A 101 -18.08 -1.47 8.89
C ILE A 101 -19.35 -2.28 8.95
N ARG A 102 -20.30 -1.84 9.77
CA ARG A 102 -21.63 -2.42 9.87
C ARG A 102 -22.67 -1.32 9.77
N SER A 103 -23.66 -1.55 8.94
CA SER A 103 -24.79 -0.66 8.69
C SER A 103 -26.10 -1.39 8.98
N THR A 104 -27.13 -0.67 9.39
CA THR A 104 -28.50 -1.20 9.44
C THR A 104 -29.21 -1.10 8.09
N GLU A 105 -28.68 -0.27 7.20
CA GLU A 105 -29.12 -0.10 5.81
C GLU A 105 -28.13 -0.73 4.82
N ASP A 106 -28.60 -1.02 3.62
CA ASP A 106 -27.80 -1.59 2.55
C ASP A 106 -26.69 -0.64 2.09
N ILE A 107 -25.47 -1.17 2.05
CA ILE A 107 -24.29 -0.53 1.46
C ILE A 107 -24.24 -0.96 -0.01
N THR A 108 -24.46 0.00 -0.91
CA THR A 108 -24.41 -0.20 -2.37
C THR A 108 -23.19 0.46 -3.01
N GLU A 109 -22.53 1.36 -2.28
CA GLU A 109 -21.35 2.10 -2.72
C GLU A 109 -20.43 2.41 -1.54
N LEU A 110 -19.12 2.37 -1.77
CA LEU A 110 -18.09 2.81 -0.84
C LEU A 110 -17.20 3.88 -1.50
N SER A 111 -16.97 4.99 -0.81
CA SER A 111 -15.90 5.93 -1.15
C SER A 111 -14.69 5.64 -0.28
N VAL A 112 -13.53 5.41 -0.90
CA VAL A 112 -12.26 5.11 -0.24
C VAL A 112 -11.20 6.16 -0.63
N ALA A 113 -10.54 6.76 0.36
CA ALA A 113 -9.43 7.68 0.16
C ALA A 113 -8.35 7.45 1.23
N ALA A 114 -7.09 7.65 0.86
CA ALA A 114 -6.01 7.74 1.84
C ALA A 114 -6.14 9.06 2.61
N PRO A 115 -5.93 9.05 3.93
CA PRO A 115 -6.06 10.26 4.74
C PRO A 115 -5.00 11.30 4.37
N ASP A 116 -5.40 12.56 4.30
CA ASP A 116 -4.46 13.68 4.19
C ASP A 116 -3.86 13.97 5.59
N VAL A 117 -2.60 13.61 5.78
CA VAL A 117 -1.86 13.84 7.03
C VAL A 117 -1.01 15.12 7.00
N GLY A 118 -1.20 15.97 5.99
CA GLY A 118 -0.46 17.21 5.81
C GLY A 118 0.94 17.05 5.22
N VAL A 119 1.77 18.10 5.37
CA VAL A 119 2.99 18.31 4.57
C VAL A 119 4.10 17.29 4.87
N GLY A 120 4.35 16.43 3.89
CA GLY A 120 5.49 15.52 3.75
C GLY A 120 5.66 15.17 2.26
N ALA A 121 6.85 14.77 1.82
CA ALA A 121 7.16 14.66 0.39
C ALA A 121 6.38 13.55 -0.35
N ASP A 122 5.97 12.49 0.34
CA ASP A 122 5.48 11.26 -0.31
C ASP A 122 3.99 10.96 -0.10
N GLY A 123 3.28 11.77 0.70
CA GLY A 123 1.86 11.55 1.04
C GLY A 123 1.57 10.20 1.71
N VAL A 124 0.31 9.94 2.02
CA VAL A 124 -0.14 8.60 2.45
C VAL A 124 -0.61 7.82 1.22
N SER A 125 -0.15 6.59 1.10
CA SER A 125 -0.65 5.65 0.10
C SER A 125 -1.06 4.35 0.74
N VAL A 126 -2.04 3.69 0.13
CA VAL A 126 -2.57 2.41 0.57
C VAL A 126 -2.32 1.38 -0.50
N THR A 127 -1.76 0.25 -0.09
CA THR A 127 -1.42 -0.85 -0.99
C THR A 127 -2.08 -2.15 -0.54
N GLY A 128 -2.43 -3.01 -1.50
CA GLY A 128 -3.00 -4.32 -1.23
C GLY A 128 -4.35 -4.26 -0.53
N ALA A 129 -5.14 -3.20 -0.78
CA ALA A 129 -6.44 -3.07 -0.17
C ALA A 129 -7.41 -4.11 -0.74
N ARG A 130 -8.01 -4.90 0.16
CA ARG A 130 -9.04 -5.90 -0.14
C ARG A 130 -10.31 -5.55 0.61
N LEU A 131 -11.44 -5.53 -0.10
CA LEU A 131 -12.77 -5.27 0.43
C LEU A 131 -13.60 -6.56 0.33
N VAL A 132 -14.20 -6.99 1.43
CA VAL A 132 -14.98 -8.24 1.50
C VAL A 132 -16.34 -7.96 2.13
N ALA A 133 -17.42 -8.45 1.52
CA ALA A 133 -18.80 -8.35 2.02
C ALA A 133 -19.09 -9.37 3.13
N ALA A 134 -20.24 -9.22 3.80
CA ALA A 134 -20.67 -10.04 4.92
C ALA A 134 -20.68 -11.56 4.64
N ASP A 135 -21.04 -11.95 3.43
CA ASP A 135 -21.10 -13.33 2.95
C ASP A 135 -19.73 -13.92 2.58
N GLY A 136 -18.66 -13.11 2.64
CA GLY A 136 -17.30 -13.49 2.25
C GLY A 136 -16.97 -13.19 0.79
N THR A 137 -17.90 -12.61 0.02
CA THR A 137 -17.66 -12.23 -1.39
C THR A 137 -16.64 -11.11 -1.47
N SER A 138 -15.63 -11.25 -2.34
CA SER A 138 -14.67 -10.18 -2.61
C SER A 138 -15.35 -9.09 -3.43
N LEU A 139 -15.34 -7.87 -2.90
CA LEU A 139 -15.88 -6.69 -3.57
C LEU A 139 -14.79 -6.00 -4.41
N ALA A 140 -13.56 -6.02 -3.92
CA ALA A 140 -12.40 -5.51 -4.62
C ALA A 140 -11.12 -6.12 -4.03
N ASP A 141 -10.14 -6.37 -4.91
CA ASP A 141 -8.85 -6.95 -4.56
C ASP A 141 -7.71 -6.08 -5.08
N ASP A 142 -6.59 -6.10 -4.35
CA ASP A 142 -5.33 -5.41 -4.68
C ASP A 142 -5.50 -3.94 -5.06
N LEU A 143 -6.43 -3.25 -4.38
CA LEU A 143 -6.65 -1.83 -4.60
C LEU A 143 -5.44 -1.03 -4.11
N THR A 144 -5.02 -0.08 -4.94
CA THR A 144 -4.15 1.02 -4.54
C THR A 144 -4.99 2.27 -4.38
N VAL A 145 -4.87 2.94 -3.23
CA VAL A 145 -5.64 4.14 -2.89
C VAL A 145 -4.69 5.25 -2.48
N THR A 146 -4.91 6.44 -3.03
CA THR A 146 -4.19 7.68 -2.71
C THR A 146 -5.16 8.68 -2.06
N ALA A 147 -4.75 9.92 -1.85
CA ALA A 147 -5.62 10.96 -1.29
C ALA A 147 -6.83 11.30 -2.18
N GLU A 148 -6.79 10.97 -3.48
CA GLU A 148 -7.93 11.17 -4.37
C GLU A 148 -9.01 10.11 -4.08
N PRO A 149 -10.24 10.51 -3.72
CA PRO A 149 -11.30 9.57 -3.41
C PRO A 149 -11.64 8.69 -4.60
N ARG A 150 -11.74 7.39 -4.36
CA ARG A 150 -12.19 6.40 -5.33
C ARG A 150 -13.51 5.79 -4.88
N VAL A 151 -14.45 5.72 -5.81
CA VAL A 151 -15.76 5.09 -5.58
C VAL A 151 -15.70 3.62 -6.01
N VAL A 152 -16.23 2.74 -5.16
CA VAL A 152 -16.38 1.29 -5.39
C VAL A 152 -17.87 0.96 -5.27
N GLY A 153 -18.52 0.72 -6.41
CA GLY A 153 -19.90 0.23 -6.45
C GLY A 153 -19.96 -1.27 -6.14
N LEU A 154 -20.98 -1.69 -5.39
CA LEU A 154 -21.23 -3.10 -5.08
C LEU A 154 -22.32 -3.65 -6.01
N GLU A 155 -22.05 -4.78 -6.66
CA GLU A 155 -23.05 -5.47 -7.50
C GLU A 155 -24.20 -6.04 -6.66
N SER A 156 -23.90 -6.45 -5.43
CA SER A 156 -24.88 -6.96 -4.46
C SER A 156 -24.82 -6.10 -3.19
N PRO A 157 -25.95 -5.52 -2.74
CA PRO A 157 -25.98 -4.77 -1.50
C PRO A 157 -25.57 -5.62 -0.30
N THR A 158 -24.90 -5.02 0.68
CA THR A 158 -24.48 -5.71 1.91
C THR A 158 -24.60 -4.80 3.12
N THR A 159 -24.79 -5.34 4.32
CA THR A 159 -24.86 -4.56 5.55
C THR A 159 -23.53 -4.54 6.33
N MET A 160 -22.52 -5.27 5.85
CA MET A 160 -21.21 -5.33 6.50
C MET A 160 -20.09 -5.50 5.49
N VAL A 161 -19.02 -4.74 5.70
CA VAL A 161 -17.80 -4.78 4.88
C VAL A 161 -16.59 -4.89 5.78
N ARG A 162 -15.62 -5.73 5.39
CA ARG A 162 -14.28 -5.76 5.94
C ARG A 162 -13.27 -5.30 4.91
N ALA A 163 -12.53 -4.24 5.23
CA ALA A 163 -11.37 -3.78 4.49
C ALA A 163 -10.08 -4.23 5.19
N THR A 164 -9.13 -4.78 4.43
CA THR A 164 -7.77 -5.09 4.91
C THR A 164 -6.75 -4.44 4.00
N TYR A 165 -5.78 -3.71 4.56
CA TYR A 165 -4.83 -2.94 3.77
C TYR A 165 -3.57 -2.56 4.56
N VAL A 166 -2.57 -2.03 3.84
CA VAL A 166 -1.35 -1.47 4.44
C VAL A 166 -1.25 0.01 4.08
N LEU A 167 -1.13 0.87 5.09
CA LEU A 167 -0.79 2.28 4.94
C LEU A 167 0.72 2.46 4.89
N ARG A 168 1.19 3.21 3.90
CA ARG A 168 2.59 3.65 3.75
C ARG A 168 2.64 5.17 3.81
N GLY A 169 3.73 5.72 4.36
CA GLY A 169 3.86 7.16 4.59
C GLY A 169 3.01 7.69 5.75
N ALA A 170 2.18 6.85 6.36
CA ALA A 170 1.32 7.23 7.49
C ALA A 170 2.07 7.36 8.83
N ALA A 171 3.32 6.90 8.91
CA ALA A 171 4.12 7.00 10.12
C ALA A 171 5.53 7.54 9.86
N GLU A 172 6.02 8.33 10.82
CA GLU A 172 7.32 8.99 10.80
C GLU A 172 8.19 8.46 11.94
N GLN A 173 9.42 8.06 11.62
CA GLN A 173 10.39 7.66 12.65
C GLN A 173 10.95 8.90 13.36
N SER A 174 11.13 8.80 14.67
CA SER A 174 11.76 9.85 15.45
C SER A 174 13.26 9.93 15.13
N GLY A 175 13.72 11.12 14.75
CA GLY A 175 15.14 11.40 14.59
C GLY A 175 15.94 11.49 15.91
N THR A 176 15.26 11.51 17.07
CA THR A 176 15.89 11.74 18.37
C THR A 176 15.77 10.57 19.34
N VAL A 177 14.73 9.73 19.21
CA VAL A 177 14.52 8.55 20.07
C VAL A 177 14.48 7.30 19.17
N ARG A 178 15.52 6.46 19.26
CA ARG A 178 15.59 5.22 18.49
C ARG A 178 14.37 4.35 18.79
N GLY A 179 13.77 3.80 17.72
CA GLY A 179 12.58 2.95 17.83
C GLY A 179 11.29 3.70 18.13
N ARG A 180 11.29 5.03 18.21
CA ARG A 180 10.03 5.79 18.36
C ARG A 180 9.45 6.12 16.99
N VAL A 181 8.16 5.86 16.83
CA VAL A 181 7.38 6.14 15.63
C VAL A 181 6.17 7.00 15.99
N LEU A 182 5.86 7.98 15.16
CA LEU A 182 4.62 8.75 15.18
C LEU A 182 3.78 8.34 13.95
N ALA A 183 2.75 7.52 14.16
CA ALA A 183 1.73 7.28 13.14
C ALA A 183 0.75 8.46 13.13
N ARG A 184 0.72 9.21 12.04
CA ARG A 184 -0.17 10.37 11.84
C ARG A 184 -1.58 9.96 11.42
N ALA A 185 -1.71 8.79 10.80
CA ALA A 185 -2.98 8.15 10.51
C ALA A 185 -2.90 6.64 10.76
N VAL A 186 -4.03 6.07 11.17
CA VAL A 186 -4.15 4.63 11.48
C VAL A 186 -5.31 3.96 10.75
N ALA A 187 -6.01 4.68 9.87
CA ALA A 187 -7.15 4.20 9.08
C ALA A 187 -7.21 4.91 7.71
N LEU A 188 -7.92 4.30 6.76
CA LEU A 188 -8.43 4.93 5.55
C LEU A 188 -9.62 5.83 5.87
N ASP A 189 -9.84 6.83 5.02
CA ASP A 189 -11.11 7.53 4.93
C ASP A 189 -12.08 6.67 4.12
N LEU A 190 -12.98 5.99 4.83
CA LEU A 190 -13.99 5.13 4.24
C LEU A 190 -15.38 5.65 4.61
N SER A 191 -16.15 6.06 3.60
CA SER A 191 -17.51 6.60 3.77
C SER A 191 -18.51 5.95 2.82
N PHE A 192 -19.79 5.99 3.20
CA PHE A 192 -20.93 5.55 2.42
C PHE A 192 -22.19 6.33 2.85
N PRO A 193 -23.23 6.44 2.01
CA PRO A 193 -24.37 7.32 2.27
C PRO A 193 -25.10 7.07 3.59
N ALA A 194 -25.32 5.81 3.96
CA ALA A 194 -26.06 5.40 5.16
C ALA A 194 -25.18 5.25 6.42
N GLN A 195 -24.03 5.93 6.48
CA GLN A 195 -23.07 5.71 7.56
C GLN A 195 -23.60 6.24 8.91
N ALA A 196 -23.91 5.34 9.84
CA ALA A 196 -24.41 5.63 11.19
C ALA A 196 -23.57 4.93 12.28
N GLY A 197 -23.82 5.26 13.55
CA GLY A 197 -23.06 4.74 14.69
C GLY A 197 -21.64 5.30 14.90
N PRO A 198 -20.92 4.85 15.94
CA PRO A 198 -19.58 5.33 16.29
C PRO A 198 -18.46 4.60 15.56
N THR A 199 -17.25 5.16 15.59
CA THR A 199 -16.03 4.49 15.14
C THR A 199 -15.19 4.10 16.36
N VAL A 200 -14.90 2.80 16.51
CA VAL A 200 -13.95 2.30 17.52
C VAL A 200 -12.61 2.08 16.85
N VAL A 201 -11.55 2.73 17.31
CA VAL A 201 -10.19 2.54 16.80
C VAL A 201 -9.37 1.86 17.89
N VAL A 202 -8.72 0.75 17.53
CA VAL A 202 -7.79 0.02 18.39
C VAL A 202 -6.42 0.02 17.72
N VAL A 203 -5.43 0.59 18.38
CA VAL A 203 -4.06 0.69 17.88
C VAL A 203 -3.14 -0.20 18.71
N ALA A 204 -2.30 -0.97 18.03
CA ALA A 204 -1.28 -1.82 18.62
C ALA A 204 0.09 -1.58 17.95
N ALA A 205 1.17 -1.86 18.67
CA ALA A 205 2.47 -2.07 18.05
C ALA A 205 2.60 -3.51 17.56
N ALA A 206 3.38 -3.75 16.50
CA ALA A 206 3.84 -5.09 16.14
C ALA A 206 4.95 -5.57 17.10
N GLY A 207 5.09 -6.89 17.27
CA GLY A 207 6.12 -7.47 18.13
C GLY A 207 5.93 -7.13 19.61
N ASP A 208 7.03 -6.80 20.28
CA ASP A 208 7.11 -6.37 21.68
C ASP A 208 7.05 -4.84 21.88
N GLY A 209 6.68 -4.10 20.83
CA GLY A 209 6.49 -2.66 20.90
C GLY A 209 5.34 -2.24 21.84
N VAL A 210 5.32 -0.96 22.20
CA VAL A 210 4.35 -0.37 23.13
C VAL A 210 3.78 0.93 22.58
N VAL A 211 2.46 1.03 22.52
CA VAL A 211 1.77 2.30 22.22
C VAL A 211 1.82 3.20 23.45
N ARG A 212 2.35 4.41 23.28
CA ARG A 212 2.59 5.38 24.37
C ARG A 212 1.42 6.30 24.62
N ASN A 213 0.78 6.78 23.56
CA ASN A 213 -0.39 7.64 23.62
C ASN A 213 -1.15 7.61 22.29
N LEU A 214 -2.40 8.04 22.33
CA LEU A 214 -3.17 8.45 21.16
C LEU A 214 -3.52 9.93 21.24
N ALA A 215 -3.63 10.56 20.07
CA ALA A 215 -4.15 11.91 19.94
C ALA A 215 -5.13 11.98 18.77
N CYS A 216 -6.16 12.80 18.91
CA CYS A 216 -7.21 12.97 17.93
C CYS A 216 -7.21 14.41 17.41
N ALA A 217 -7.37 14.59 16.11
CA ALA A 217 -7.55 15.89 15.46
C ALA A 217 -8.87 15.91 14.69
N ASN A 218 -9.57 17.04 14.73
CA ASN A 218 -10.78 17.24 13.94
C ASN A 218 -10.38 17.44 12.47
N ALA A 219 -10.81 16.53 11.59
CA ALA A 219 -10.47 16.58 10.16
C ALA A 219 -11.13 17.74 9.40
N GLN A 220 -12.20 18.33 9.95
CA GLN A 220 -12.86 19.50 9.37
C GLN A 220 -12.16 20.82 9.73
N SER A 221 -11.21 20.78 10.67
CA SER A 221 -10.44 21.95 11.08
C SER A 221 -9.27 22.18 10.13
N SER A 222 -9.12 23.41 9.61
CA SER A 222 -7.93 23.83 8.86
C SER A 222 -6.66 23.84 9.72
N VAL A 223 -6.81 23.83 11.05
CA VAL A 223 -5.72 23.69 12.02
C VAL A 223 -5.86 22.33 12.70
N ALA A 224 -4.98 21.38 12.36
CA ALA A 224 -4.94 20.06 12.96
C ALA A 224 -4.37 20.10 14.40
N LEU A 225 -5.16 20.60 15.35
CA LEU A 225 -4.79 20.57 16.77
C LEU A 225 -5.01 19.17 17.34
N LEU A 226 -3.92 18.43 17.53
CA LEU A 226 -3.92 17.14 18.20
C LEU A 226 -4.25 17.33 19.69
N ARG A 227 -5.25 16.59 20.17
CA ARG A 227 -5.63 16.52 21.58
C ARG A 227 -5.50 15.09 22.08
N PRO A 228 -4.99 14.85 23.30
CA PRO A 228 -4.96 13.49 23.86
C PRO A 228 -6.34 12.84 23.81
N CYS A 229 -6.39 11.59 23.37
CA CYS A 229 -7.63 10.82 23.30
C CYS A 229 -7.39 9.33 23.58
N GLY A 230 -8.48 8.58 23.73
CA GLY A 230 -8.44 7.15 23.99
C GLY A 230 -7.94 6.77 25.37
N THR A 231 -7.90 5.46 25.61
CA THR A 231 -7.48 4.84 26.86
C THR A 231 -6.64 3.60 26.57
N PRO A 232 -5.65 3.27 27.43
CA PRO A 232 -4.96 1.98 27.35
C PRO A 232 -5.93 0.80 27.47
N ASP A 233 -5.66 -0.27 26.73
CA ASP A 233 -6.39 -1.55 26.73
C ASP A 233 -5.38 -2.71 26.63
N GLY A 234 -4.79 -3.07 27.79
CA GLY A 234 -3.66 -3.99 27.85
C GLY A 234 -2.42 -3.40 27.18
N THR A 235 -1.91 -4.07 26.13
CA THR A 235 -0.78 -3.59 25.31
C THR A 235 -1.20 -2.67 24.16
N ARG A 236 -2.51 -2.41 24.03
CA ARG A 236 -3.11 -1.63 22.95
C ARG A 236 -3.65 -0.32 23.51
N TRP A 237 -4.05 0.57 22.61
CA TRP A 237 -4.88 1.73 22.96
C TRP A 237 -6.18 1.67 22.18
N ARG A 238 -7.25 2.13 22.82
CA ARG A 238 -8.58 2.16 22.23
C ARG A 238 -9.15 3.56 22.33
N VAL A 239 -9.77 4.05 21.26
CA VAL A 239 -10.58 5.27 21.26
C VAL A 239 -11.93 4.99 20.62
N ARG A 240 -12.99 5.60 21.16
CA ARG A 240 -14.33 5.56 20.60
C ARG A 240 -14.71 6.97 20.14
N LEU A 241 -14.76 7.15 18.83
CA LEU A 241 -15.17 8.40 18.20
C LEU A 241 -16.70 8.44 18.08
N PRO A 242 -17.36 9.51 18.53
CA PRO A 242 -18.80 9.66 18.36
C PRO A 242 -19.15 9.80 16.87
N PRO A 243 -20.42 9.63 16.48
CA PRO A 243 -20.84 9.74 15.07
C PRO A 243 -20.40 11.05 14.39
N ALA A 244 -20.41 12.17 15.11
CA ALA A 244 -19.97 13.48 14.62
C ALA A 244 -18.46 13.63 14.45
N GLY A 245 -17.65 12.76 15.09
CA GLY A 245 -16.18 12.76 15.03
C GLY A 245 -15.62 11.57 14.26
N ARG A 246 -16.41 10.90 13.40
CA ARG A 246 -15.95 9.70 12.67
C ARG A 246 -14.87 9.98 11.66
N GLY A 247 -14.83 11.21 11.13
CA GLY A 247 -13.74 11.68 10.28
C GLY A 247 -12.53 12.18 11.07
N ASP A 248 -12.57 12.22 12.42
CA ASP A 248 -11.43 12.68 13.19
C ASP A 248 -10.21 11.78 12.96
N VAL A 249 -9.07 12.41 12.71
CA VAL A 249 -7.80 11.70 12.50
C VAL A 249 -7.29 11.23 13.85
N VAL A 250 -6.98 9.93 13.95
CA VAL A 250 -6.32 9.34 15.12
C VAL A 250 -4.83 9.15 14.81
N ALA A 251 -4.00 9.83 15.57
CA ALA A 251 -2.56 9.67 15.58
C ALA A 251 -2.13 8.83 16.79
N ALA A 252 -1.02 8.11 16.65
CA ALA A 252 -0.46 7.25 17.69
C ALA A 252 1.05 7.43 17.79
N GLN A 253 1.54 7.56 19.02
CA GLN A 253 2.97 7.48 19.29
C GLN A 253 3.31 6.10 19.83
N VAL A 254 4.29 5.45 19.24
CA VAL A 254 4.64 4.05 19.53
C VAL A 254 6.15 3.93 19.70
N ASP A 255 6.58 3.11 20.66
CA ASP A 255 7.95 2.61 20.69
C ASP A 255 7.94 1.18 20.11
N VAL A 256 8.65 0.99 19.01
CA VAL A 256 8.85 -0.26 18.27
C VAL A 256 10.27 -0.78 18.52
N SER A 257 10.43 -2.09 18.47
CA SER A 257 11.66 -2.85 18.72
C SER A 257 12.28 -3.42 17.45
#